data_AF-A0A1I6X8L4-F1
#
_entry.id   AF-A0A1I6X8L4-F1
#
_cell.length_a   1.000
_cell.length_b   1.000
_cell.length_c   1.000
_cell.angle_alpha   90.00
_cell.angle_beta   90.00
_cell.angle_gamma   90.00
#
_symmetry.space_group_name_H-M   'P 1'
#
loop_
_entity.id
_entity.type
_entity.pdbx_description
1 polymer ?
#
loop_
_entity_poly.entity_id
_entity_poly.type
_entity_poly.pdbx_seq_one_letter_code
_entity_poly.pdbx_strand_id
1 'polypeptide(L)'
;MLSSLLMYGVGTTALLAAAYRFRNARGARTPGVVHLCGAIAGVGLSAVLSAPSTLAVAAPIEPIPNVTRLLANDLAMVAAWCVQGLLLHLVLPPERASAALRRQTVVLVIGIGTMSALLTVDPVPFDPDFVATYADVPAVLGYIVVFCGYIGWSQLNFIRLIRRYIRLSDRPWLRAGLTVIQLGCASALGWALSKSAASVLVFARHGDSTGIEASLSTLFSATCVGLVAFGATMPGWGPLLTGSLCRIRQHHTHRALAPLWSALRPVVAEADSSSSSSPVPGSRRIEWRLTRRVVDIRDALLFLAPYRPAQNEVTGDLLAHPADPEASAEAVGIVRALRKWHSGESPMVRAPRVPEPTEIDDLDTEIAWLKRVARSLPTVHTSEPEAPVKPVRVQSRTATITTTCAHLLTEVLAPWVLVLLLPLMVAWRATDSLTATLLWGLLVALTSSLLPMGVIVWGARTGRWDGHHVRDRAGRLIPFLVLLGSSGLGLGLLIVLRSPWLLIALDITMVLTLLVTGMITIRWKISMHTAVAAGAVVILAVTLGPGWWASAPLLAAIGWSRVAVNDHTTAQVTAGTIAGLLAGGGYALLV
;
A
#
# COMPACT_ATOMS: atom_id res chain seq x y z
N MET A 1 16.65 -2.11 27.08
CA MET A 1 15.23 -2.20 27.50
C MET A 1 14.26 -2.12 26.32
N LEU A 2 14.39 -1.14 25.42
CA LEU A 2 13.52 -0.99 24.25
C LEU A 2 13.47 -2.25 23.35
N SER A 3 14.62 -2.83 23.05
CA SER A 3 14.73 -4.08 22.26
C SER A 3 13.92 -5.22 22.88
N SER A 4 14.01 -5.40 24.20
CA SER A 4 13.23 -6.40 24.94
C SER A 4 11.73 -6.14 24.86
N LEU A 5 11.28 -4.90 25.04
CA LEU A 5 9.86 -4.53 24.94
C LEU A 5 9.29 -4.83 23.55
N LEU A 6 10.05 -4.54 22.50
CA LEU A 6 9.68 -4.87 21.13
C LEU A 6 9.55 -6.39 20.93
N MET A 7 10.53 -7.16 21.42
CA MET A 7 10.50 -8.63 21.32
C MET A 7 9.34 -9.25 22.11
N TYR A 8 9.00 -8.70 23.27
CA TYR A 8 7.81 -9.11 24.02
C TYR A 8 6.51 -8.73 23.31
N GLY A 9 6.42 -7.53 22.73
CA GLY A 9 5.26 -7.11 21.94
C GLY A 9 5.03 -8.00 20.72
N VAL A 10 6.09 -8.29 19.96
CA VAL A 10 6.03 -9.20 18.80
C VAL A 10 5.70 -10.63 19.26
N GLY A 11 6.33 -11.10 20.33
CA GLY A 11 6.10 -12.44 20.86
C GLY A 11 4.67 -12.66 21.33
N THR A 12 4.14 -11.75 22.15
CA THR A 12 2.77 -11.81 22.68
C THR A 12 1.73 -11.71 21.56
N THR A 13 1.91 -10.79 20.61
CA THR A 13 0.99 -10.67 19.45
C THR A 13 1.00 -11.92 18.58
N ALA A 14 2.16 -12.52 18.33
CA ALA A 14 2.27 -13.78 17.61
C ALA A 14 1.56 -14.93 18.34
N LEU A 15 1.79 -15.09 19.65
CA LEU A 15 1.15 -16.13 20.46
C LEU A 15 -0.37 -15.96 20.49
N LEU A 16 -0.88 -14.74 20.65
CA LEU A 16 -2.32 -14.45 20.58
C LEU A 16 -2.89 -14.75 19.19
N ALA A 17 -2.18 -14.40 18.12
CA ALA A 17 -2.60 -14.71 16.75
C ALA A 17 -2.65 -16.23 16.49
N ALA A 18 -1.67 -16.98 17.00
CA ALA A 18 -1.65 -18.44 16.91
C ALA A 18 -2.82 -19.05 17.68
N ALA A 19 -3.07 -18.62 18.92
CA ALA A 19 -4.16 -19.08 19.76
C ALA A 19 -5.54 -18.77 19.13
N TYR A 20 -5.73 -17.55 18.65
CA TYR A 20 -6.95 -17.13 17.95
C TYR A 20 -7.20 -18.00 16.71
N ARG A 21 -6.17 -18.20 15.88
CA ARG A 21 -6.29 -18.98 14.65
C ARG A 21 -6.54 -20.46 14.92
N PHE A 22 -5.87 -21.03 15.92
CA PHE A 22 -6.08 -22.41 16.35
C PHE A 22 -7.49 -22.63 16.92
N ARG A 23 -7.99 -21.68 17.72
CA ARG A 23 -9.34 -21.71 18.29
C ARG A 23 -10.44 -21.58 17.23
N ASN A 24 -10.24 -20.75 16.21
CA ASN A 24 -11.22 -20.54 15.15
C ASN A 24 -11.23 -21.63 14.08
N ALA A 25 -10.26 -22.54 14.08
CA ALA A 25 -10.20 -23.68 13.16
C ALA A 25 -11.07 -24.88 13.60
N ARG A 26 -12.06 -24.69 14.49
CA ARG A 26 -12.95 -25.75 14.99
C ARG A 26 -13.76 -26.36 13.83
N GLY A 27 -13.32 -27.51 13.33
CA GLY A 27 -14.01 -28.31 12.31
C GLY A 27 -13.14 -28.75 11.11
N ALA A 28 -12.05 -28.04 10.81
CA ALA A 28 -11.19 -28.32 9.66
C ALA A 28 -9.70 -28.10 9.99
N ARG A 29 -9.20 -28.81 11.01
CA ARG A 29 -7.77 -28.79 11.39
C ARG A 29 -6.94 -29.57 10.37
N THR A 30 -6.76 -28.98 9.19
CA THR A 30 -5.86 -29.53 8.19
C THR A 30 -4.41 -29.49 8.71
N PRO A 31 -3.54 -30.40 8.24
CA PRO A 31 -2.11 -30.37 8.60
C PRO A 31 -1.49 -28.98 8.40
N GLY A 32 -1.88 -28.26 7.35
CA GLY A 32 -1.40 -26.90 7.09
C GLY A 32 -1.73 -25.90 8.20
N VAL A 33 -2.92 -25.96 8.82
CA VAL A 33 -3.29 -25.05 9.92
C VAL A 33 -2.45 -25.32 11.16
N VAL A 34 -2.16 -26.59 11.45
CA VAL A 34 -1.31 -26.97 12.60
C VAL A 34 0.11 -26.42 12.41
N HIS A 35 0.72 -26.66 11.25
CA HIS A 35 2.04 -26.14 10.91
C HIS A 35 2.08 -24.61 10.95
N LEU A 36 1.02 -23.94 10.47
CA LEU A 36 0.95 -22.49 10.52
C LEU A 36 0.87 -21.94 11.95
N CYS A 37 0.06 -22.56 12.81
CA CYS A 37 -0.02 -22.16 14.22
C CYS A 37 1.30 -22.44 14.94
N GLY A 38 1.94 -23.59 14.67
CA GLY A 38 3.25 -23.95 15.20
C GLY A 38 4.34 -22.98 14.77
N ALA A 39 4.35 -22.55 13.51
CA ALA A 39 5.28 -21.54 13.01
C ALA A 39 5.12 -20.19 13.75
N ILE A 40 3.90 -19.69 13.85
CA ILE A 40 3.62 -18.40 14.51
C ILE A 40 3.97 -18.47 16.00
N ALA A 41 3.59 -19.55 16.68
CA ALA A 41 3.89 -19.74 18.10
C ALA A 41 5.40 -19.91 18.36
N GLY A 42 6.09 -20.68 17.51
CA GLY A 42 7.54 -20.92 17.62
C GLY A 42 8.34 -19.64 17.44
N VAL A 43 8.03 -18.82 16.42
CA VAL A 43 8.66 -17.49 16.26
C VAL A 43 8.36 -16.59 17.45
N GLY A 44 7.11 -16.58 17.92
CA GLY A 44 6.70 -15.75 19.06
C GLY A 44 7.45 -16.12 20.34
N LEU A 45 7.55 -17.41 20.67
CA LEU A 45 8.26 -17.88 21.85
C LEU A 45 9.78 -17.69 21.73
N SER A 46 10.35 -17.96 20.54
CA SER A 46 11.75 -17.69 20.25
C SER A 46 12.11 -16.21 20.45
N ALA A 47 11.24 -15.28 20.03
CA ALA A 47 11.43 -13.85 20.24
C ALA A 47 11.38 -13.47 21.73
N VAL A 48 10.46 -14.05 22.51
CA VAL A 48 10.41 -13.79 23.97
C VAL A 48 11.67 -14.28 24.67
N LEU A 49 12.15 -15.49 24.34
CA LEU A 49 13.36 -16.06 24.95
C LEU A 49 14.65 -15.36 24.50
N SER A 50 14.71 -14.91 23.24
CA SER A 50 15.86 -14.17 22.70
C SER A 50 15.96 -12.72 23.21
N ALA A 51 14.97 -12.22 23.95
CA ALA A 51 14.99 -10.86 24.44
C ALA A 51 16.18 -10.65 25.40
N PRO A 52 16.98 -9.57 25.25
CA PRO A 52 18.16 -9.35 26.10
C PRO A 52 17.85 -9.36 27.59
N SER A 53 16.67 -8.86 27.97
CA SER A 53 16.20 -8.89 29.36
C SER A 53 15.86 -10.30 29.83
N THR A 54 15.27 -11.15 28.99
CA THR A 54 15.00 -12.56 29.36
C THR A 54 16.31 -13.30 29.58
N LEU A 55 17.25 -13.16 28.63
CA LEU A 55 18.56 -13.82 28.73
C LEU A 55 19.34 -13.34 29.95
N ALA A 56 19.35 -12.04 30.25
CA ALA A 56 20.04 -11.49 31.42
C ALA A 56 19.43 -11.96 32.75
N VAL A 57 18.12 -12.14 32.81
CA VAL A 57 17.42 -12.65 34.01
C VAL A 57 17.60 -14.16 34.17
N ALA A 58 17.67 -14.90 33.07
CA ALA A 58 17.87 -16.35 33.08
C ALA A 58 19.32 -16.74 33.39
N ALA A 59 20.30 -15.95 32.93
CA ALA A 59 21.73 -16.23 33.10
C ALA A 59 22.17 -16.64 34.52
N PRO A 60 21.77 -15.97 35.62
CA PRO A 60 22.21 -16.35 36.97
C PRO A 60 21.52 -17.60 37.54
N ILE A 61 20.40 -18.04 36.97
CA ILE A 61 19.59 -19.16 37.48
C ILE A 61 19.73 -20.43 36.63
N GLU A 62 20.40 -20.35 35.49
CA GLU A 62 20.59 -21.46 34.56
C GLU A 62 21.64 -22.46 35.09
N PRO A 63 21.30 -23.76 35.20
CA PRO A 63 22.26 -24.78 35.64
C PRO A 63 23.34 -25.07 34.59
N ILE A 64 23.05 -24.83 33.32
CA ILE A 64 24.00 -24.91 32.20
C ILE A 64 23.97 -23.53 31.52
N PRO A 65 25.11 -22.84 31.34
CA PRO A 65 25.13 -21.52 30.73
C PRO A 65 24.50 -21.49 29.33
N ASN A 66 23.77 -20.42 29.02
CA ASN A 66 23.18 -20.14 27.71
C ASN A 66 22.08 -21.14 27.27
N VAL A 67 21.43 -21.85 28.20
CA VAL A 67 20.31 -22.76 27.87
C VAL A 67 19.11 -22.00 27.30
N THR A 68 18.77 -20.83 27.84
CA THR A 68 17.65 -20.03 27.28
C THR A 68 17.96 -19.60 25.84
N ARG A 69 19.22 -19.30 25.52
CA ARG A 69 19.66 -18.97 24.15
C ARG A 69 19.54 -20.17 23.23
N LEU A 70 19.93 -21.36 23.67
CA LEU A 70 19.74 -22.62 22.94
C LEU A 70 18.26 -22.86 22.66
N LEU A 71 17.40 -22.81 23.67
CA LEU A 71 15.95 -22.99 23.52
C LEU A 71 15.34 -21.99 22.55
N ALA A 72 15.77 -20.73 22.61
CA ALA A 72 15.29 -19.70 21.69
C ALA A 72 15.66 -20.02 20.23
N ASN A 73 16.88 -20.49 19.98
CA ASN A 73 17.35 -20.89 18.66
C ASN A 73 16.68 -22.18 18.17
N ASP A 74 16.50 -23.17 19.03
CA ASP A 74 15.79 -24.41 18.70
C ASP A 74 14.33 -24.13 18.29
N LEU A 75 13.64 -23.23 19.01
CA LEU A 75 12.29 -22.79 18.65
C LEU A 75 12.25 -22.08 17.29
N ALA A 76 13.27 -21.29 16.94
CA ALA A 76 13.38 -20.70 15.61
C ALA A 76 13.56 -21.77 14.53
N MET A 77 14.37 -22.81 14.79
CA MET A 77 14.56 -23.95 13.88
C MET A 77 13.27 -24.77 13.69
N VAL A 78 12.53 -25.01 14.77
CA VAL A 78 11.21 -25.68 14.76
C VAL A 78 10.17 -24.82 14.03
N ALA A 79 10.19 -23.51 14.21
CA ALA A 79 9.30 -22.60 13.49
C ALA A 79 9.58 -22.63 11.98
N ALA A 80 10.86 -22.63 11.59
CA ALA A 80 11.27 -22.76 10.20
C ALA A 80 10.83 -24.10 9.59
N TRP A 81 10.96 -25.20 10.34
CA TRP A 81 10.44 -26.52 9.96
C TRP A 81 8.92 -26.51 9.78
N CYS A 82 8.19 -25.84 10.69
CA CYS A 82 6.74 -25.66 10.57
C CYS A 82 6.34 -24.93 9.28
N VAL A 83 7.03 -23.83 8.94
CA VAL A 83 6.77 -23.09 7.69
C VAL A 83 7.01 -23.97 6.46
N GLN A 84 8.08 -24.77 6.46
CA GLN A 84 8.35 -25.72 5.37
C GLN A 84 7.27 -26.80 5.28
N GLY A 85 6.84 -27.35 6.42
CA GLY A 85 5.76 -28.33 6.48
C GLY A 85 4.46 -27.79 5.89
N LEU A 86 4.11 -26.53 6.18
CA LEU A 86 2.98 -25.86 5.54
C LEU A 86 3.15 -25.80 4.00
N LEU A 87 4.28 -25.31 3.51
CA LEU A 87 4.52 -25.18 2.07
C LEU A 87 4.55 -26.51 1.33
N LEU A 88 5.13 -27.56 1.93
CA LEU A 88 5.17 -28.89 1.35
C LEU A 88 3.76 -29.44 1.12
N HIS A 89 2.86 -29.29 2.10
CA HIS A 89 1.46 -29.71 1.96
C HIS A 89 0.64 -28.83 1.00
N LEU A 90 1.09 -27.59 0.73
CA LEU A 90 0.47 -26.71 -0.26
C LEU A 90 0.93 -26.97 -1.70
N VAL A 91 2.16 -27.46 -1.89
CA VAL A 91 2.81 -27.57 -3.21
C VAL A 91 2.88 -29.01 -3.73
N LEU A 92 2.99 -30.00 -2.83
CA LEU A 92 3.21 -31.40 -3.19
C LEU A 92 2.00 -32.27 -2.80
N PRO A 93 1.81 -33.42 -3.49
CA PRO A 93 0.89 -34.46 -3.05
C PRO A 93 1.23 -34.95 -1.63
N PRO A 94 0.23 -35.40 -0.84
CA PRO A 94 0.38 -35.67 0.59
C PRO A 94 1.46 -36.72 0.91
N GLU A 95 1.60 -37.77 0.10
CA GLU A 95 2.62 -38.80 0.28
C GLU A 95 4.04 -38.23 0.16
N ARG A 96 4.30 -37.48 -0.91
CA ARG A 96 5.61 -36.83 -1.15
C ARG A 96 5.89 -35.73 -0.14
N ALA A 97 4.88 -34.98 0.28
CA ALA A 97 4.98 -33.98 1.34
C ALA A 97 5.42 -34.63 2.66
N SER A 98 4.78 -35.73 3.05
CA SER A 98 5.11 -36.44 4.30
C SER A 98 6.51 -37.03 4.30
N ALA A 99 6.97 -37.61 3.17
CA ALA A 99 8.31 -38.15 3.04
C ALA A 99 9.39 -37.06 3.07
N ALA A 100 9.13 -35.91 2.43
CA ALA A 100 10.01 -34.75 2.51
C ALA A 100 10.08 -34.21 3.94
N LEU A 101 8.95 -34.10 4.64
CA LEU A 101 8.89 -33.61 6.01
C LEU A 101 9.64 -34.54 6.99
N ARG A 102 9.56 -35.87 6.83
CA ARG A 102 10.35 -36.82 7.63
C ARG A 102 11.85 -36.58 7.49
N ARG A 103 12.33 -36.41 6.26
CA ARG A 103 13.75 -36.09 5.99
C ARG A 103 14.16 -34.75 6.63
N GLN A 104 13.32 -33.73 6.54
CA GLN A 104 13.58 -32.43 7.20
C GLN A 104 13.58 -32.55 8.72
N THR A 105 12.76 -33.43 9.29
CA THR A 105 12.72 -33.70 10.74
C THR A 105 14.02 -34.33 11.22
N VAL A 106 14.60 -35.26 10.45
CA VAL A 106 15.92 -35.85 10.77
C VAL A 106 17.00 -34.76 10.79
N VAL A 107 17.02 -33.87 9.79
CA VAL A 107 17.97 -32.74 9.73
C VAL A 107 17.79 -31.80 10.93
N LEU A 108 16.55 -31.49 11.31
CA LEU A 108 16.24 -30.67 12.48
C LEU A 108 16.77 -31.32 13.78
N VAL A 109 16.47 -32.60 14.00
CA VAL A 109 16.89 -33.32 15.22
C VAL A 109 18.41 -33.43 15.30
N ILE A 110 19.09 -33.71 14.19
CA ILE A 110 20.56 -33.72 14.13
C ILE A 110 21.11 -32.31 14.44
N GLY A 111 20.51 -31.26 13.87
CA GLY A 111 20.91 -29.88 14.13
C GLY A 111 20.80 -29.48 15.60
N ILE A 112 19.64 -29.72 16.23
CA ILE A 112 19.40 -29.45 17.65
C ILE A 112 20.35 -30.27 18.53
N GLY A 113 20.53 -31.56 18.22
CA GLY A 113 21.44 -32.43 18.95
C GLY A 113 22.89 -31.95 18.90
N THR A 114 23.37 -31.57 17.72
CA THR A 114 24.73 -31.02 17.54
C THR A 114 24.89 -29.68 18.26
N MET A 115 23.92 -28.77 18.16
CA MET A 115 23.97 -27.48 18.87
C MET A 115 23.99 -27.67 20.39
N SER A 116 23.16 -28.58 20.91
CA SER A 116 23.12 -28.91 22.33
C SER A 116 24.46 -29.46 22.80
N ALA A 117 25.03 -30.42 22.07
CA ALA A 117 26.33 -31.02 22.40
C ALA A 117 27.45 -29.98 22.42
N LEU A 118 27.54 -29.12 21.39
CA LEU A 118 28.57 -28.09 21.28
C LEU A 118 28.53 -27.10 22.44
N LEU A 119 27.33 -26.69 22.88
CA LEU A 119 27.19 -25.76 24.01
C LEU A 119 27.57 -26.39 25.37
N THR A 120 27.43 -27.72 25.50
CA THR A 120 27.80 -28.43 26.73
C THR A 120 29.27 -28.81 26.84
N VAL A 121 29.99 -28.88 25.71
CA VAL A 121 31.41 -29.29 25.68
C VAL A 121 32.33 -28.22 26.25
N ASP A 122 32.06 -26.95 25.94
CA ASP A 122 32.86 -25.81 26.41
C ASP A 122 31.95 -24.67 26.89
N PRO A 123 31.47 -24.74 28.15
CA PRO A 123 30.47 -23.81 28.66
C PRO A 123 31.06 -22.42 28.87
N VAL A 124 30.63 -21.47 28.03
CA VAL A 124 30.99 -20.06 28.16
C VAL A 124 29.97 -19.29 29.01
N PRO A 125 30.39 -18.25 29.76
CA PRO A 125 29.46 -17.43 30.52
C PRO A 125 28.47 -16.69 29.62
N PHE A 126 27.43 -16.12 30.23
CA PHE A 126 26.47 -15.30 29.50
C PHE A 126 27.12 -13.98 29.09
N ASP A 127 27.06 -13.69 27.79
CA ASP A 127 27.39 -12.37 27.25
C ASP A 127 26.29 -11.91 26.27
N PRO A 128 25.85 -10.64 26.34
CA PRO A 128 24.87 -10.09 25.40
C PRO A 128 25.34 -10.16 23.94
N ASP A 129 26.62 -9.92 23.67
CA ASP A 129 27.24 -9.94 22.35
C ASP A 129 28.01 -11.26 22.09
N PHE A 130 27.28 -12.35 22.24
CA PHE A 130 27.80 -13.73 22.18
C PHE A 130 28.70 -14.05 20.97
N VAL A 131 28.45 -13.43 19.81
CA VAL A 131 29.29 -13.67 18.62
C VAL A 131 30.59 -12.89 18.70
N ALA A 132 30.55 -11.62 19.07
CA ALA A 132 31.76 -10.82 19.20
C ALA A 132 32.68 -11.34 20.30
N THR A 133 32.10 -11.85 21.39
CA THR A 133 32.83 -12.25 22.60
C THR A 133 33.38 -13.68 22.55
N TYR A 134 32.71 -14.62 21.88
CA TYR A 134 33.05 -16.06 21.97
C TYR A 134 33.21 -16.78 20.62
N ALA A 135 33.16 -16.08 19.47
CA ALA A 135 33.33 -16.75 18.17
C ALA A 135 34.75 -17.30 17.93
N ASP A 136 35.74 -16.91 18.73
CA ASP A 136 37.08 -17.48 18.80
C ASP A 136 37.10 -18.88 19.44
N VAL A 137 36.10 -19.22 20.26
CA VAL A 137 35.93 -20.56 20.84
C VAL A 137 35.38 -21.54 19.79
N PRO A 138 36.09 -22.66 19.47
CA PRO A 138 35.67 -23.57 18.41
C PRO A 138 34.26 -24.16 18.57
N ALA A 139 33.87 -24.47 19.81
CA ALA A 139 32.55 -25.01 20.11
C ALA A 139 31.42 -24.00 19.82
N VAL A 140 31.65 -22.73 20.16
CA VAL A 140 30.71 -21.64 19.91
C VAL A 140 30.64 -21.28 18.42
N LEU A 141 31.78 -21.27 17.72
CA LEU A 141 31.78 -21.13 16.26
C LEU A 141 30.96 -22.24 15.59
N GLY A 142 31.19 -23.50 15.99
CA GLY A 142 30.44 -24.65 15.51
C GLY A 142 28.93 -24.49 15.75
N TYR A 143 28.55 -24.04 16.95
CA TYR A 143 27.16 -23.76 17.30
C TYR A 143 26.53 -22.71 16.36
N ILE A 144 27.21 -21.58 16.13
CA ILE A 144 26.71 -20.50 15.27
C ILE A 144 26.60 -20.97 13.82
N VAL A 145 27.59 -21.70 13.32
CA VAL A 145 27.62 -22.22 11.95
C VAL A 145 26.52 -23.26 11.72
N VAL A 146 26.28 -24.17 12.66
CA VAL A 146 25.19 -25.16 12.56
C VAL A 146 23.84 -24.46 12.54
N PHE A 147 23.61 -23.51 13.45
CA PHE A 147 22.37 -22.72 13.50
C PHE A 147 22.14 -21.92 12.21
N CYS A 148 23.11 -21.11 11.81
CA CYS A 148 23.01 -20.26 10.62
C CYS A 148 22.92 -21.11 9.34
N GLY A 149 23.63 -22.24 9.29
CA GLY A 149 23.57 -23.21 8.20
C GLY A 149 22.18 -23.82 8.06
N TYR A 150 21.55 -24.24 9.17
CA TYR A 150 20.18 -24.73 9.15
C TYR A 150 19.18 -23.66 8.70
N ILE A 151 19.27 -22.44 9.24
CA ILE A 151 18.40 -21.33 8.84
C ILE A 151 18.60 -21.00 7.36
N GLY A 152 19.85 -20.90 6.89
CA GLY A 152 20.17 -20.63 5.48
C GLY A 152 19.64 -21.72 4.54
N TRP A 153 19.86 -22.99 4.86
CA TRP A 153 19.28 -24.11 4.14
C TRP A 153 17.75 -24.05 4.13
N SER A 154 17.14 -23.68 5.25
CA SER A 154 15.69 -23.56 5.36
C SER A 154 15.12 -22.45 4.47
N GLN A 155 15.77 -21.29 4.46
CA GLN A 155 15.39 -20.16 3.59
C GLN A 155 15.54 -20.51 2.12
N LEU A 156 16.60 -21.23 1.74
CA LEU A 156 16.79 -21.69 0.36
C LEU A 156 15.67 -22.64 -0.09
N ASN A 157 15.27 -23.58 0.78
CA ASN A 157 14.13 -24.46 0.51
C ASN A 157 12.81 -23.70 0.43
N PHE A 158 12.58 -22.74 1.32
CA PHE A 158 11.42 -21.85 1.27
C PHE A 158 11.36 -21.10 -0.07
N ILE A 159 12.46 -20.47 -0.49
CA ILE A 159 12.56 -19.74 -1.76
C ILE A 159 12.25 -20.65 -2.94
N ARG A 160 12.76 -21.89 -2.96
CA ARG A 160 12.49 -22.87 -4.02
C ARG A 160 11.02 -23.30 -4.06
N LEU A 161 10.43 -23.62 -2.90
CA LEU A 161 9.03 -24.06 -2.78
C LEU A 161 8.05 -22.94 -3.13
N ILE A 162 8.27 -21.72 -2.63
CA ILE A 162 7.40 -20.58 -2.93
C ILE A 162 7.49 -20.18 -4.40
N ARG A 163 8.67 -20.28 -5.04
CA ARG A 163 8.81 -20.07 -6.50
C ARG A 163 7.92 -21.02 -7.28
N ARG A 164 7.87 -22.28 -6.88
CA ARG A 164 7.01 -23.28 -7.51
C ARG A 164 5.53 -22.93 -7.32
N TYR A 165 5.14 -22.50 -6.11
CA TYR A 165 3.76 -22.09 -5.83
C TYR A 165 3.34 -20.81 -6.60
N ILE A 166 4.22 -19.82 -6.73
CA ILE A 166 3.98 -18.60 -7.51
C ILE A 166 3.67 -18.94 -8.98
N ARG A 167 4.37 -19.93 -9.56
CA ARG A 167 4.13 -20.39 -10.94
C ARG A 167 2.79 -21.10 -11.12
N LEU A 168 2.20 -21.63 -10.04
CA LEU A 168 0.89 -22.31 -10.05
C LEU A 168 -0.29 -21.37 -9.77
N SER A 169 -0.03 -20.12 -9.38
CA SER A 169 -1.07 -19.18 -8.97
C SER A 169 -1.53 -18.30 -10.15
N ASP A 170 -2.84 -18.24 -10.40
CA ASP A 170 -3.42 -17.37 -11.45
C ASP A 170 -3.76 -15.96 -10.95
N ARG A 171 -3.71 -15.74 -9.62
CA ARG A 171 -4.07 -14.45 -9.00
C ARG A 171 -2.88 -13.49 -9.02
N PRO A 172 -2.92 -12.36 -9.78
CA PRO A 172 -1.76 -11.51 -10.02
C PRO A 172 -1.23 -10.84 -8.74
N TRP A 173 -2.13 -10.36 -7.87
CA TRP A 173 -1.73 -9.72 -6.61
C TRP A 173 -1.26 -10.70 -5.54
N LEU A 174 -1.72 -11.95 -5.59
CA LEU A 174 -1.17 -13.01 -4.77
C LEU A 174 0.26 -13.35 -5.22
N ARG A 175 0.47 -13.50 -6.54
CA ARG A 175 1.81 -13.70 -7.10
C ARG A 175 2.76 -12.57 -6.72
N ALA A 176 2.34 -11.31 -6.93
CA ALA A 176 3.14 -10.15 -6.59
C ALA A 176 3.53 -10.14 -5.10
N GLY A 177 2.56 -10.34 -4.20
CA GLY A 177 2.82 -10.42 -2.76
C GLY A 177 3.78 -11.54 -2.38
N LEU A 178 3.61 -12.73 -2.95
CA LEU A 178 4.50 -13.87 -2.72
C LEU A 178 5.92 -13.65 -3.28
N THR A 179 6.06 -12.96 -4.42
CA THR A 179 7.37 -12.58 -4.97
C THR A 179 8.09 -11.60 -4.05
N VAL A 180 7.40 -10.60 -3.50
CA VAL A 180 8.00 -9.68 -2.52
C VAL A 180 8.41 -10.42 -1.25
N ILE A 181 7.57 -11.32 -0.73
CA ILE A 181 7.92 -12.18 0.41
C ILE A 181 9.19 -13.01 0.10
N GLN A 182 9.29 -13.54 -1.12
CA GLN A 182 10.47 -14.31 -1.56
C GLN A 182 11.75 -13.46 -1.56
N LEU A 183 11.69 -12.19 -1.99
CA LEU A 183 12.81 -11.25 -1.90
C LEU A 183 13.20 -10.97 -0.44
N GLY A 184 12.21 -10.82 0.44
CA GLY A 184 12.44 -10.72 1.89
C GLY A 184 13.18 -11.94 2.45
N CYS A 185 12.75 -13.15 2.08
CA CYS A 185 13.44 -14.38 2.49
C CYS A 185 14.87 -14.51 1.91
N ALA A 186 15.13 -13.97 0.71
CA ALA A 186 16.48 -13.89 0.16
C ALA A 186 17.37 -12.93 0.96
N SER A 187 16.82 -11.83 1.44
CA SER A 187 17.50 -10.92 2.37
C SER A 187 17.86 -11.62 3.69
N ALA A 188 16.96 -12.43 4.26
CA ALA A 188 17.25 -13.26 5.43
C ALA A 188 18.31 -14.35 5.18
N LEU A 189 18.40 -14.90 3.96
CA LEU A 189 19.51 -15.78 3.58
C LEU A 189 20.85 -15.01 3.59
N GLY A 190 20.84 -13.77 3.08
CA GLY A 190 21.98 -12.85 3.16
C GLY A 190 22.43 -12.61 4.60
N TRP A 191 21.49 -12.41 5.54
CA TRP A 191 21.77 -12.31 6.97
C TRP A 191 22.47 -13.56 7.53
N ALA A 192 21.96 -14.76 7.22
CA ALA A 192 22.55 -16.00 7.73
C ALA A 192 23.98 -16.22 7.19
N LEU A 193 24.21 -15.88 5.91
CA LEU A 193 25.53 -15.94 5.28
C LEU A 193 26.48 -14.91 5.87
N SER A 194 26.04 -13.65 6.03
CA SER A 194 26.87 -12.60 6.63
C SER A 194 27.25 -12.94 8.06
N LYS A 195 26.33 -13.52 8.83
CA LYS A 195 26.59 -13.92 10.22
C LYS A 195 27.55 -15.12 10.33
N SER A 196 27.46 -16.07 9.41
CA SER A 196 28.42 -17.18 9.33
C SER A 196 29.81 -16.68 8.94
N ALA A 197 29.90 -15.81 7.92
CA ALA A 197 31.16 -15.22 7.47
C ALA A 197 31.82 -14.36 8.56
N ALA A 198 31.03 -13.54 9.24
CA ALA A 198 31.44 -12.77 10.43
C ALA A 198 32.09 -13.68 11.49
N SER A 199 31.40 -14.76 11.87
CA SER A 199 31.89 -15.68 12.90
C SER A 199 33.20 -16.36 12.50
N VAL A 200 33.34 -16.75 11.22
CA VAL A 200 34.60 -17.31 10.68
C VAL A 200 35.71 -16.27 10.66
N LEU A 201 35.42 -15.01 10.34
CA LEU A 201 36.41 -13.94 10.32
C LEU A 201 36.89 -13.58 11.73
N VAL A 202 35.98 -13.50 12.71
CA VAL A 202 36.35 -13.27 14.12
C VAL A 202 37.24 -14.41 14.63
N PHE A 203 36.91 -15.66 14.30
CA PHE A 203 37.74 -16.82 14.61
C PHE A 203 39.13 -16.73 13.95
N ALA A 204 39.18 -16.44 12.65
CA ALA A 204 40.44 -16.34 11.91
C ALA A 204 41.33 -15.17 12.39
N ARG A 205 40.72 -14.15 13.00
CA ARG A 205 41.41 -12.96 13.54
C ARG A 205 41.61 -13.01 15.04
N HIS A 206 41.40 -14.16 15.69
CA HIS A 206 41.61 -14.33 17.13
C HIS A 206 40.85 -13.30 17.99
N GLY A 207 39.60 -12.99 17.62
CA GLY A 207 38.70 -12.13 18.41
C GLY A 207 38.52 -10.69 17.92
N ASP A 208 39.26 -10.24 16.90
CA ASP A 208 39.13 -8.87 16.39
C ASP A 208 37.88 -8.68 15.50
N SER A 209 36.81 -8.14 16.10
CA SER A 209 35.57 -7.77 15.38
C SER A 209 35.67 -6.40 14.70
N THR A 210 35.12 -6.27 13.48
CA THR A 210 35.23 -5.04 12.66
C THR A 210 34.02 -4.11 12.75
N GLY A 211 32.96 -4.48 13.49
CA GLY A 211 31.71 -3.72 13.62
C GLY A 211 30.82 -3.65 12.36
N ILE A 212 31.37 -3.89 11.17
CA ILE A 212 30.65 -3.95 9.88
C ILE A 212 29.53 -5.01 9.91
N GLU A 213 29.78 -6.09 10.64
CA GLU A 213 28.89 -7.25 10.79
C GLU A 213 27.54 -6.88 11.43
N ALA A 214 27.55 -6.02 12.45
CA ALA A 214 26.35 -5.53 13.10
C ALA A 214 25.49 -4.66 12.17
N SER A 215 26.15 -3.84 11.34
CA SER A 215 25.49 -2.98 10.35
C SER A 215 24.81 -3.80 9.24
N LEU A 216 25.52 -4.80 8.70
CA LEU A 216 24.99 -5.72 7.69
C LEU A 216 23.83 -6.56 8.26
N SER A 217 23.98 -7.08 9.47
CA SER A 217 22.95 -7.86 10.16
C SER A 217 21.65 -7.05 10.33
N THR A 218 21.78 -5.78 10.73
CA THR A 218 20.65 -4.87 10.89
C THR A 218 19.97 -4.57 9.55
N LEU A 219 20.75 -4.27 8.51
CA LEU A 219 20.23 -3.95 7.18
C LEU A 219 19.45 -5.12 6.57
N PHE A 220 20.01 -6.34 6.59
CA PHE A 220 19.35 -7.53 6.06
C PHE A 220 18.08 -7.87 6.85
N SER A 221 18.13 -7.78 8.18
CA SER A 221 16.96 -8.07 9.03
C SER A 221 15.84 -7.06 8.82
N ALA A 222 16.14 -5.77 8.79
CA ALA A 222 15.16 -4.70 8.53
C ALA A 222 14.54 -4.83 7.14
N THR A 223 15.36 -5.11 6.13
CA THR A 223 14.92 -5.33 4.74
C THR A 223 14.01 -6.54 4.63
N CYS A 224 14.38 -7.66 5.26
CA CYS A 224 13.55 -8.87 5.31
C CYS A 224 12.17 -8.57 5.92
N VAL A 225 12.13 -7.97 7.11
CA VAL A 225 10.87 -7.66 7.81
C VAL A 225 9.99 -6.73 6.97
N GLY A 226 10.57 -5.66 6.42
CA GLY A 226 9.84 -4.70 5.58
C GLY A 226 9.22 -5.34 4.33
N LEU A 227 10.01 -6.15 3.60
CA LEU A 227 9.54 -6.83 2.39
C LEU A 227 8.47 -7.89 2.71
N VAL A 228 8.68 -8.71 3.74
CA VAL A 228 7.71 -9.75 4.12
C VAL A 228 6.39 -9.10 4.56
N ALA A 229 6.43 -8.06 5.38
CA ALA A 229 5.23 -7.33 5.81
C ALA A 229 4.51 -6.68 4.63
N PHE A 230 5.23 -5.99 3.74
CA PHE A 230 4.65 -5.37 2.55
C PHE A 230 3.99 -6.43 1.66
N GLY A 231 4.73 -7.48 1.30
CA GLY A 231 4.25 -8.57 0.44
C GLY A 231 3.04 -9.32 1.01
N ALA A 232 2.99 -9.53 2.32
CA ALA A 232 1.86 -10.19 2.99
C ALA A 232 0.56 -9.38 2.92
N THR A 233 0.65 -8.04 2.82
CA THR A 233 -0.53 -7.17 2.73
C THR A 233 -1.04 -6.98 1.30
N MET A 234 -0.19 -7.16 0.28
CA MET A 234 -0.53 -6.94 -1.14
C MET A 234 -1.79 -7.68 -1.62
N PRO A 235 -2.03 -8.96 -1.29
CA PRO A 235 -3.24 -9.66 -1.74
C PRO A 235 -4.52 -9.04 -1.17
N GLY A 236 -4.42 -8.36 -0.02
CA GLY A 236 -5.55 -7.69 0.61
C GLY A 236 -5.96 -6.41 -0.11
N TRP A 237 -5.02 -5.57 -0.52
CA TRP A 237 -5.31 -4.26 -1.13
C TRP A 237 -5.15 -4.21 -2.65
N GLY A 238 -4.39 -5.12 -3.25
CA GLY A 238 -4.11 -5.16 -4.68
C GLY A 238 -5.35 -5.24 -5.59
N PRO A 239 -6.31 -6.15 -5.32
CA PRO A 239 -7.57 -6.21 -6.07
C PRO A 239 -8.38 -4.91 -6.00
N LEU A 240 -8.30 -4.18 -4.89
CA LEU A 240 -8.98 -2.90 -4.73
C LEU A 240 -8.33 -1.80 -5.57
N LEU A 241 -6.99 -1.80 -5.68
CA LEU A 241 -6.28 -0.87 -6.56
C LEU A 241 -6.59 -1.13 -8.03
N THR A 242 -6.50 -2.39 -8.47
CA THR A 242 -6.86 -2.77 -9.86
C THR A 242 -8.32 -2.46 -10.17
N GLY A 243 -9.26 -2.83 -9.29
CA GLY A 243 -10.67 -2.51 -9.47
C GLY A 243 -10.99 -1.01 -9.45
N SER A 244 -10.19 -0.20 -8.75
CA SER A 244 -10.32 1.26 -8.78
C SER A 244 -9.79 1.85 -10.09
N LEU A 245 -8.64 1.36 -10.58
CA LEU A 245 -8.08 1.75 -11.88
C LEU A 245 -9.02 1.34 -13.03
N CYS A 246 -9.62 0.15 -12.96
CA CYS A 246 -10.64 -0.28 -13.94
C CYS A 246 -11.86 0.63 -13.91
N ARG A 247 -12.37 1.00 -12.73
CA ARG A 247 -13.50 1.95 -12.63
C ARG A 247 -13.18 3.34 -13.16
N ILE A 248 -11.96 3.84 -12.92
CA ILE A 248 -11.49 5.12 -13.50
C ILE A 248 -11.46 5.02 -15.02
N ARG A 249 -10.88 3.95 -15.57
CA ARG A 249 -10.86 3.70 -17.03
C ARG A 249 -12.27 3.61 -17.61
N GLN A 250 -13.18 2.88 -16.96
CA GLN A 250 -14.58 2.76 -17.37
C GLN A 250 -15.31 4.10 -17.33
N HIS A 251 -15.08 4.92 -16.30
CA HIS A 251 -15.67 6.26 -16.18
C HIS A 251 -15.12 7.22 -17.25
N HIS A 252 -13.82 7.20 -17.50
CA HIS A 252 -13.21 7.96 -18.60
C HIS A 252 -13.74 7.51 -19.96
N THR A 253 -13.86 6.21 -20.18
CA THR A 253 -14.45 5.66 -21.42
C THR A 253 -15.92 6.07 -21.55
N HIS A 254 -16.72 5.94 -20.49
CA HIS A 254 -18.12 6.36 -20.50
C HIS A 254 -18.27 7.87 -20.80
N ARG A 255 -17.39 8.73 -20.24
CA ARG A 255 -17.33 10.16 -20.57
C ARG A 255 -16.86 10.42 -21.99
N ALA A 256 -15.86 9.68 -22.48
CA ALA A 256 -15.36 9.82 -23.85
C ALA A 256 -16.41 9.46 -24.90
N LEU A 257 -17.30 8.52 -24.60
CA LEU A 257 -18.44 8.15 -25.45
C LEU A 257 -19.66 9.07 -25.26
N ALA A 258 -19.63 9.99 -24.30
CA ALA A 258 -20.79 10.84 -23.98
C ALA A 258 -21.24 11.73 -25.16
N PRO A 259 -20.35 12.39 -25.94
CA PRO A 259 -20.76 13.23 -27.07
C PRO A 259 -21.50 12.44 -28.15
N LEU A 260 -20.98 11.26 -28.51
CA LEU A 260 -21.58 10.37 -29.48
C LEU A 260 -22.93 9.84 -29.03
N TRP A 261 -23.00 9.36 -27.78
CA TRP A 261 -24.27 8.90 -27.23
C TRP A 261 -25.31 10.02 -27.13
N SER A 262 -24.92 11.26 -26.76
CA SER A 262 -25.87 12.38 -26.71
C SER A 262 -26.42 12.74 -28.09
N ALA A 263 -25.61 12.68 -29.14
CA ALA A 263 -26.04 12.94 -30.52
C ALA A 263 -27.02 11.86 -31.02
N LEU A 264 -26.81 10.60 -30.64
CA LEU A 264 -27.64 9.47 -31.05
C LEU A 264 -28.87 9.24 -30.15
N ARG A 265 -28.94 9.88 -28.98
CA ARG A 265 -30.01 9.67 -27.99
C ARG A 265 -31.45 9.79 -28.55
N PRO A 266 -31.77 10.75 -29.45
CA PRO A 266 -33.12 10.83 -30.04
C PRO A 266 -33.45 9.59 -30.89
N VAL A 267 -32.47 9.06 -31.62
CA VAL A 267 -32.63 7.85 -32.43
C VAL A 267 -32.81 6.62 -31.56
N VAL A 268 -32.05 6.51 -30.45
CA VAL A 268 -32.20 5.42 -29.48
C VAL A 268 -33.62 5.39 -28.92
N ALA A 269 -34.20 6.55 -28.58
CA ALA A 269 -35.56 6.61 -28.05
C ALA A 269 -36.63 6.12 -29.05
N GLU A 270 -36.43 6.38 -30.34
CA GLU A 270 -37.32 5.94 -31.43
C GLU A 270 -37.11 4.45 -31.80
N ALA A 271 -35.87 3.98 -31.75
CA ALA A 271 -35.55 2.57 -31.91
C ALA A 271 -36.09 1.74 -30.73
N ASP A 272 -36.00 2.27 -29.51
CA ASP A 272 -36.56 1.64 -28.31
C ASP A 272 -38.10 1.65 -28.37
N SER A 273 -38.75 2.71 -28.86
CA SER A 273 -40.23 2.80 -28.94
C SER A 273 -40.84 1.80 -29.94
N SER A 274 -40.08 1.45 -30.98
CA SER A 274 -40.44 0.41 -31.95
C SER A 274 -40.14 -1.01 -31.48
N SER A 275 -39.35 -1.16 -30.40
CA SER A 275 -39.06 -2.44 -29.74
C SER A 275 -39.94 -2.60 -28.49
N SER A 276 -40.73 -3.66 -28.39
CA SER A 276 -41.62 -3.91 -27.23
C SER A 276 -40.88 -4.42 -25.98
N SER A 277 -39.68 -3.91 -25.70
CA SER A 277 -38.85 -4.38 -24.58
C SER A 277 -39.11 -3.58 -23.29
N SER A 278 -39.46 -4.28 -22.21
CA SER A 278 -39.71 -3.65 -20.90
C SER A 278 -38.41 -3.09 -20.27
N PRO A 279 -38.45 -1.94 -19.60
CA PRO A 279 -37.27 -1.36 -18.95
C PRO A 279 -36.79 -2.25 -17.80
N VAL A 280 -35.64 -2.90 -17.97
CA VAL A 280 -34.98 -3.66 -16.90
C VAL A 280 -34.49 -2.68 -15.83
N PRO A 281 -34.83 -2.86 -14.54
CA PRO A 281 -34.40 -1.97 -13.46
C PRO A 281 -32.87 -1.89 -13.38
N GLY A 282 -32.30 -0.75 -13.81
CA GLY A 282 -30.86 -0.58 -13.94
C GLY A 282 -30.13 -0.50 -12.60
N SER A 283 -29.17 -1.39 -12.37
CA SER A 283 -28.25 -1.27 -11.23
C SER A 283 -27.44 0.03 -11.34
N ARG A 284 -27.20 0.72 -10.22
CA ARG A 284 -26.47 2.00 -10.15
C ARG A 284 -24.97 1.90 -10.50
N ARG A 285 -24.44 0.75 -10.92
CA ARG A 285 -23.00 0.54 -11.16
C ARG A 285 -22.55 1.11 -12.51
N ILE A 286 -21.37 1.74 -12.52
CA ILE A 286 -20.76 2.35 -13.71
C ILE A 286 -20.50 1.33 -14.83
N GLU A 287 -20.17 0.09 -14.47
CA GLU A 287 -19.97 -1.05 -15.39
C GLU A 287 -21.21 -1.23 -16.27
N TRP A 288 -22.39 -1.33 -15.66
CA TRP A 288 -23.66 -1.48 -16.36
C TRP A 288 -23.98 -0.29 -17.27
N ARG A 289 -23.73 0.94 -16.80
CA ARG A 289 -23.97 2.16 -17.61
C ARG A 289 -23.07 2.23 -18.83
N LEU A 290 -21.82 1.81 -18.71
CA LEU A 290 -20.90 1.74 -19.84
C LEU A 290 -21.37 0.71 -20.85
N THR A 291 -21.67 -0.52 -20.42
CA THR A 291 -22.16 -1.58 -21.31
C THR A 291 -23.45 -1.16 -22.01
N ARG A 292 -24.43 -0.60 -21.28
CA ARG A 292 -25.68 -0.12 -21.89
C ARG A 292 -25.43 0.98 -22.90
N ARG A 293 -24.56 1.96 -22.61
CA ARG A 293 -24.21 3.04 -23.53
C ARG A 293 -23.59 2.53 -24.84
N VAL A 294 -22.75 1.49 -24.78
CA VAL A 294 -22.16 0.89 -25.99
C VAL A 294 -23.24 0.21 -26.84
N VAL A 295 -24.15 -0.54 -26.21
CA VAL A 295 -25.29 -1.18 -26.87
C VAL A 295 -26.20 -0.12 -27.52
N ASP A 296 -26.60 0.92 -26.78
CA ASP A 296 -27.45 2.00 -27.30
C ASP A 296 -26.83 2.69 -28.53
N ILE A 297 -25.51 2.95 -28.50
CA ILE A 297 -24.79 3.52 -29.65
C ILE A 297 -24.89 2.58 -30.85
N ARG A 298 -24.65 1.28 -30.65
CA ARG A 298 -24.67 0.30 -31.73
C ARG A 298 -26.06 0.17 -32.35
N ASP A 299 -27.10 0.11 -31.52
CA ASP A 299 -28.48 -0.01 -31.98
C ASP A 299 -28.89 1.23 -32.80
N ALA A 300 -28.51 2.43 -32.35
CA ALA A 300 -28.75 3.66 -33.11
C ALA A 300 -27.96 3.71 -34.43
N LEU A 301 -26.72 3.21 -34.46
CA LEU A 301 -25.93 3.16 -35.70
C LEU A 301 -26.51 2.16 -36.71
N LEU A 302 -27.04 1.02 -36.24
CA LEU A 302 -27.77 0.07 -37.08
C LEU A 302 -29.06 0.66 -37.62
N PHE A 303 -29.81 1.39 -36.79
CA PHE A 303 -31.02 2.09 -37.20
C PHE A 303 -30.74 3.18 -38.25
N LEU A 304 -29.62 3.91 -38.11
CA LEU A 304 -29.21 4.96 -39.06
C LEU A 304 -28.57 4.41 -40.34
N ALA A 305 -28.28 3.11 -40.43
CA ALA A 305 -27.61 2.53 -41.59
C ALA A 305 -28.29 2.83 -42.94
N PRO A 306 -29.63 2.82 -43.07
CA PRO A 306 -30.33 3.17 -44.32
C PRO A 306 -30.24 4.65 -44.72
N TYR A 307 -29.84 5.52 -43.79
CA TYR A 307 -29.70 6.97 -44.00
C TYR A 307 -28.26 7.39 -44.31
N ARG A 308 -27.30 6.44 -44.28
CA ARG A 308 -25.90 6.75 -44.49
C ARG A 308 -25.58 7.11 -45.94
N PRO A 309 -24.77 8.16 -46.18
CA PRO A 309 -24.26 8.48 -47.51
C PRO A 309 -23.28 7.41 -48.02
N ALA A 310 -23.08 7.35 -49.34
CA ALA A 310 -22.07 6.47 -49.92
C ALA A 310 -20.66 6.90 -49.46
N GLN A 311 -19.73 5.96 -49.28
CA GLN A 311 -18.36 6.26 -48.79
C GLN A 311 -17.66 7.35 -49.62
N ASN A 312 -17.89 7.37 -50.93
CA ASN A 312 -17.30 8.36 -51.84
C ASN A 312 -17.79 9.80 -51.60
N GLU A 313 -18.99 9.98 -51.05
CA GLU A 313 -19.58 11.30 -50.75
C GLU A 313 -19.05 11.90 -49.44
N VAL A 314 -18.49 11.05 -48.57
CA VAL A 314 -17.98 11.45 -47.24
C VAL A 314 -16.56 11.99 -47.32
N THR A 315 -15.73 11.39 -48.20
CA THR A 315 -14.30 11.74 -48.34
C THR A 315 -14.06 13.18 -48.81
N GLY A 316 -15.01 13.78 -49.54
CA GLY A 316 -14.90 15.15 -50.05
C GLY A 316 -15.01 16.27 -49.01
N ASP A 317 -15.57 15.97 -47.83
CA ASP A 317 -15.85 16.95 -46.76
C ASP A 317 -14.84 16.89 -45.60
N LEU A 318 -13.83 16.02 -45.69
CA LEU A 318 -12.81 15.89 -44.66
C LEU A 318 -11.90 17.12 -44.66
N LEU A 319 -11.54 17.60 -43.45
CA LEU A 319 -10.52 18.63 -43.28
C LEU A 319 -9.23 18.22 -44.02
N ALA A 320 -8.48 19.20 -44.54
CA ALA A 320 -7.33 18.94 -45.40
C ALA A 320 -6.25 17.99 -44.81
N HIS A 321 -6.20 17.79 -43.49
CA HIS A 321 -5.35 16.79 -42.83
C HIS A 321 -6.00 16.32 -41.51
N PRO A 322 -6.89 15.31 -41.52
CA PRO A 322 -7.53 14.82 -40.29
C PRO A 322 -6.54 14.00 -39.45
N ALA A 323 -6.56 14.21 -38.13
CA ALA A 323 -5.71 13.46 -37.20
C ALA A 323 -6.00 11.95 -37.18
N ASP A 324 -7.23 11.57 -37.52
CA ASP A 324 -7.67 10.18 -37.73
C ASP A 324 -8.67 10.17 -38.92
N PRO A 325 -8.19 9.89 -40.15
CA PRO A 325 -9.01 9.98 -41.35
C PRO A 325 -10.23 9.05 -41.34
N GLU A 326 -10.04 7.81 -40.88
CA GLU A 326 -11.09 6.79 -40.83
C GLU A 326 -12.17 7.16 -39.81
N ALA A 327 -11.78 7.54 -38.59
CA ALA A 327 -12.74 7.96 -37.56
C ALA A 327 -13.46 9.27 -37.92
N SER A 328 -12.79 10.17 -38.65
CA SER A 328 -13.40 11.43 -39.10
C SER A 328 -14.41 11.21 -40.22
N ALA A 329 -14.11 10.33 -41.18
CA ALA A 329 -15.06 9.93 -42.21
C ALA A 329 -16.31 9.30 -41.58
N GLU A 330 -16.10 8.39 -40.63
CA GLU A 330 -17.19 7.75 -39.89
C GLU A 330 -18.07 8.78 -39.14
N ALA A 331 -17.44 9.74 -38.45
CA ALA A 331 -18.16 10.81 -37.75
C ALA A 331 -19.00 11.70 -38.70
N VAL A 332 -18.44 12.09 -39.86
CA VAL A 332 -19.17 12.87 -40.89
C VAL A 332 -20.35 12.06 -41.44
N GLY A 333 -20.14 10.77 -41.70
CA GLY A 333 -21.19 9.85 -42.13
C GLY A 333 -22.36 9.78 -41.14
N ILE A 334 -22.06 9.70 -39.84
CA ILE A 334 -23.07 9.69 -38.76
C ILE A 334 -23.83 11.01 -38.70
N VAL A 335 -23.15 12.16 -38.75
CA VAL A 335 -23.80 13.48 -38.68
C VAL A 335 -24.72 13.73 -39.88
N ARG A 336 -24.32 13.32 -41.09
CA ARG A 336 -25.17 13.42 -42.28
C ARG A 336 -26.39 12.50 -42.21
N ALA A 337 -26.20 11.26 -41.75
CA ALA A 337 -27.31 10.33 -41.54
C ALA A 337 -28.32 10.89 -40.52
N LEU A 338 -27.83 11.48 -39.42
CA LEU A 338 -28.66 12.17 -38.43
C LEU A 338 -29.44 13.34 -39.04
N ARG A 339 -28.82 14.17 -39.89
CA ARG A 339 -29.51 15.29 -40.57
C ARG A 339 -30.63 14.79 -41.49
N LYS A 340 -30.37 13.76 -42.30
CA LYS A 340 -31.37 13.17 -43.20
C LYS A 340 -32.55 12.55 -42.44
N TRP A 341 -32.25 11.84 -41.35
CA TRP A 341 -33.28 11.30 -40.48
C TRP A 341 -34.11 12.42 -39.82
N HIS A 342 -33.46 13.48 -39.32
CA HIS A 342 -34.13 14.60 -38.68
C HIS A 342 -34.96 15.46 -39.64
N SER A 343 -34.58 15.55 -40.92
CA SER A 343 -35.36 16.23 -41.96
C SER A 343 -36.56 15.43 -42.46
N GLY A 344 -36.73 14.18 -42.01
CA GLY A 344 -37.83 13.31 -42.43
C GLY A 344 -37.67 12.77 -43.85
N GLU A 345 -36.45 12.78 -44.40
CA GLU A 345 -36.19 12.16 -45.71
C GLU A 345 -36.46 10.65 -45.67
N SER A 346 -36.93 10.08 -46.78
CA SER A 346 -37.19 8.64 -46.86
C SER A 346 -35.88 7.85 -46.84
N PRO A 347 -35.81 6.71 -46.11
CA PRO A 347 -34.63 5.87 -46.07
C PRO A 347 -34.28 5.33 -47.46
N MET A 348 -32.99 5.15 -47.75
CA MET A 348 -32.57 4.63 -49.04
C MET A 348 -33.03 3.17 -49.18
N VAL A 349 -33.72 2.85 -50.29
CA VAL A 349 -34.24 1.50 -50.60
C VAL A 349 -33.11 0.46 -50.68
N ARG A 350 -31.89 0.90 -50.98
CA ARG A 350 -30.67 0.07 -50.96
C ARG A 350 -29.69 0.68 -49.96
N ALA A 351 -29.68 0.16 -48.74
CA ALA A 351 -28.66 0.53 -47.77
C ALA A 351 -27.26 0.24 -48.36
N PRO A 352 -26.30 1.16 -48.25
CA PRO A 352 -24.89 0.83 -48.48
C PRO A 352 -24.54 -0.39 -47.60
N ARG A 353 -23.70 -1.31 -48.10
CA ARG A 353 -23.24 -2.44 -47.27
C ARG A 353 -22.64 -1.89 -45.98
N VAL A 354 -23.30 -2.13 -44.86
CA VAL A 354 -22.65 -2.11 -43.55
C VAL A 354 -21.49 -3.10 -43.68
N PRO A 355 -20.25 -2.73 -43.30
CA PRO A 355 -19.16 -3.69 -43.24
C PRO A 355 -19.69 -4.94 -42.52
N GLU A 356 -19.61 -6.12 -43.15
CA GLU A 356 -19.97 -7.36 -42.47
C GLU A 356 -19.26 -7.35 -41.12
N PRO A 357 -19.94 -7.73 -40.03
CA PRO A 357 -19.32 -7.77 -38.73
C PRO A 357 -18.15 -8.74 -38.85
N THR A 358 -16.94 -8.20 -38.98
CA THR A 358 -15.76 -8.93 -38.58
C THR A 358 -16.06 -9.44 -37.18
N GLU A 359 -15.83 -10.72 -36.96
CA GLU A 359 -15.82 -11.33 -35.64
C GLU A 359 -14.87 -10.52 -34.73
N ILE A 360 -15.34 -9.43 -34.15
CA ILE A 360 -14.59 -8.67 -33.16
C ILE A 360 -14.95 -9.33 -31.85
N ASP A 361 -14.18 -10.38 -31.55
CA ASP A 361 -14.25 -11.20 -30.34
C ASP A 361 -13.80 -10.41 -29.08
N ASP A 362 -13.69 -9.08 -29.17
CA ASP A 362 -13.16 -8.22 -28.12
C ASP A 362 -13.90 -6.86 -28.03
N LEU A 363 -14.79 -6.77 -27.04
CA LEU A 363 -15.52 -5.55 -26.66
C LEU A 363 -14.59 -4.34 -26.42
N ASP A 364 -13.34 -4.57 -25.97
CA ASP A 364 -12.38 -3.48 -25.72
C ASP A 364 -11.91 -2.83 -27.03
N THR A 365 -11.78 -3.61 -28.11
CA THR A 365 -11.43 -3.11 -29.45
C THR A 365 -12.56 -2.25 -30.03
N GLU A 366 -13.82 -2.68 -29.88
CA GLU A 366 -14.99 -1.90 -30.31
C GLU A 366 -15.12 -0.57 -29.53
N ILE A 367 -14.94 -0.62 -28.21
CA ILE A 367 -14.93 0.59 -27.36
C ILE A 367 -13.81 1.54 -27.80
N ALA A 368 -12.63 1.03 -28.18
CA ALA A 368 -11.55 1.85 -28.67
C ALA A 368 -11.92 2.56 -29.99
N TRP A 369 -12.56 1.85 -30.93
CA TRP A 369 -13.06 2.43 -32.18
C TRP A 369 -14.08 3.56 -31.93
N LEU A 370 -15.12 3.28 -31.13
CA LEU A 370 -16.16 4.27 -30.82
C LEU A 370 -15.59 5.53 -30.13
N LYS A 371 -14.54 5.39 -29.32
CA LYS A 371 -13.85 6.54 -28.72
C LYS A 371 -13.11 7.39 -29.74
N ARG A 372 -12.57 6.81 -30.80
CA ARG A 372 -11.94 7.58 -31.90
C ARG A 372 -13.01 8.37 -32.64
N VAL A 373 -14.10 7.73 -33.02
CA VAL A 373 -15.26 8.36 -33.69
C VAL A 373 -15.86 9.48 -32.82
N ALA A 374 -16.07 9.24 -31.54
CA ALA A 374 -16.63 10.23 -30.60
C ALA A 374 -15.74 11.48 -30.44
N ARG A 375 -14.41 11.33 -30.53
CA ARG A 375 -13.47 12.47 -30.50
C ARG A 375 -13.55 13.33 -31.76
N SER A 376 -13.85 12.71 -32.91
CA SER A 376 -14.00 13.40 -34.19
C SER A 376 -15.39 14.05 -34.38
N LEU A 377 -16.29 13.96 -33.38
CA LEU A 377 -17.73 14.20 -33.61
C LEU A 377 -18.18 15.66 -33.75
N PRO A 378 -17.54 16.71 -33.22
CA PRO A 378 -17.92 18.07 -33.60
C PRO A 378 -16.72 19.02 -33.70
N THR A 379 -15.75 18.69 -34.56
CA THR A 379 -14.91 19.68 -35.23
C THR A 379 -15.52 20.16 -36.56
N VAL A 380 -16.72 19.67 -36.92
CA VAL A 380 -17.46 20.03 -38.12
C VAL A 380 -18.61 20.97 -37.74
N HIS A 381 -18.55 22.20 -38.26
CA HIS A 381 -19.38 23.35 -37.91
C HIS A 381 -20.89 23.09 -37.69
N THR A 382 -21.39 23.54 -36.52
CA THR A 382 -22.78 23.95 -36.33
C THR A 382 -22.80 25.27 -35.57
N SER A 383 -23.14 26.34 -36.28
CA SER A 383 -23.46 27.65 -35.76
C SER A 383 -24.91 27.68 -35.23
N GLU A 384 -25.09 27.65 -33.91
CA GLU A 384 -26.24 28.25 -33.20
C GLU A 384 -26.00 28.27 -31.67
N PRO A 385 -26.24 29.39 -30.94
CA PRO A 385 -25.97 29.47 -29.50
C PRO A 385 -27.24 29.31 -28.64
N GLU A 386 -27.25 28.33 -27.74
CA GLU A 386 -28.28 28.13 -26.71
C GLU A 386 -27.82 28.78 -25.38
N ALA A 387 -28.64 29.66 -24.78
CA ALA A 387 -28.29 30.49 -23.62
C ALA A 387 -28.45 29.74 -22.26
N PRO A 388 -27.60 29.98 -21.24
CA PRO A 388 -27.66 29.23 -19.98
C PRO A 388 -28.51 29.92 -18.89
N VAL A 389 -29.44 29.16 -18.29
CA VAL A 389 -30.19 29.53 -17.07
C VAL A 389 -29.34 29.27 -15.82
N LYS A 390 -29.21 30.26 -14.93
CA LYS A 390 -28.53 30.14 -13.62
C LYS A 390 -29.52 29.80 -12.49
N PRO A 391 -29.24 28.84 -11.59
CA PRO A 391 -30.06 28.62 -10.41
C PRO A 391 -29.67 29.52 -9.23
N VAL A 392 -30.68 30.06 -8.55
CA VAL A 392 -30.57 30.85 -7.31
C VAL A 392 -30.46 29.90 -6.11
N ARG A 393 -29.54 30.20 -5.16
CA ARG A 393 -29.36 29.43 -3.93
C ARG A 393 -29.49 30.35 -2.72
N VAL A 394 -30.47 30.08 -1.85
CA VAL A 394 -30.67 30.76 -0.57
C VAL A 394 -29.98 29.96 0.54
N GLN A 395 -29.13 30.59 1.35
CA GLN A 395 -28.52 29.98 2.55
C GLN A 395 -28.77 30.86 3.79
N SER A 396 -29.18 30.22 4.89
CA SER A 396 -29.58 30.81 6.18
C SER A 396 -28.41 31.22 7.07
N ARG A 397 -28.53 32.41 7.69
CA ARG A 397 -27.49 33.22 8.35
C ARG A 397 -26.91 32.67 9.68
N THR A 398 -27.51 31.65 10.30
CA THR A 398 -27.05 31.05 11.57
C THR A 398 -26.07 29.89 11.36
N ALA A 399 -26.11 29.23 10.20
CA ALA A 399 -25.10 28.25 9.80
C ALA A 399 -23.73 28.88 9.58
N THR A 400 -23.67 30.20 9.38
CA THR A 400 -22.52 30.94 8.84
C THR A 400 -21.43 31.21 9.88
N ILE A 401 -21.74 31.44 11.15
CA ILE A 401 -20.70 31.75 12.18
C ILE A 401 -19.94 30.49 12.60
N THR A 402 -20.66 29.40 12.91
CA THR A 402 -20.03 28.12 13.30
C THR A 402 -19.22 27.52 12.14
N THR A 403 -19.68 27.65 10.90
CA THR A 403 -18.88 27.23 9.72
C THR A 403 -17.68 28.14 9.50
N THR A 404 -17.81 29.47 9.66
CA THR A 404 -16.67 30.40 9.48
C THR A 404 -15.56 30.15 10.52
N CYS A 405 -15.91 29.99 11.80
CA CYS A 405 -14.93 29.65 12.83
C CYS A 405 -14.29 28.27 12.58
N ALA A 406 -15.08 27.27 12.14
CA ALA A 406 -14.55 25.96 11.84
C ALA A 406 -13.63 25.95 10.60
N HIS A 407 -13.92 26.77 9.58
CA HIS A 407 -13.05 26.97 8.41
C HIS A 407 -11.74 27.69 8.76
N LEU A 408 -11.80 28.76 9.56
CA LEU A 408 -10.61 29.47 10.06
C LEU A 408 -9.69 28.56 10.87
N LEU A 409 -10.25 27.79 11.83
CA LEU A 409 -9.50 26.79 12.59
C LEU A 409 -8.92 25.70 11.68
N THR A 410 -9.65 25.31 10.63
CA THR A 410 -9.21 24.30 9.67
C THR A 410 -8.01 24.75 8.84
N GLU A 411 -7.94 26.03 8.48
CA GLU A 411 -6.86 26.60 7.66
C GLU A 411 -5.63 26.93 8.51
N VAL A 412 -5.82 27.55 9.67
CA VAL A 412 -4.72 28.00 10.56
C VAL A 412 -4.03 26.83 11.25
N LEU A 413 -4.77 25.78 11.62
CA LEU A 413 -4.25 24.57 12.26
C LEU A 413 -4.17 23.40 11.27
N ALA A 414 -4.03 23.72 9.99
CA ALA A 414 -3.84 22.69 8.98
C ALA A 414 -2.52 21.93 9.22
N PRO A 415 -2.42 20.67 8.80
CA PRO A 415 -1.30 19.80 9.15
C PRO A 415 0.03 20.34 8.62
N TRP A 416 0.00 21.07 7.50
CA TRP A 416 1.18 21.70 6.92
C TRP A 416 1.81 22.76 7.83
N VAL A 417 1.00 23.46 8.66
CA VAL A 417 1.48 24.44 9.64
C VAL A 417 2.15 23.74 10.82
N LEU A 418 1.52 22.68 11.35
CA LEU A 418 2.12 21.87 12.41
C LEU A 418 3.43 21.20 11.97
N VAL A 419 3.46 20.68 10.73
CA VAL A 419 4.64 20.05 10.14
C VAL A 419 5.71 21.07 9.73
N LEU A 420 5.39 22.36 9.66
CA LEU A 420 6.37 23.43 9.49
C LEU A 420 7.00 23.84 10.83
N LEU A 421 6.18 24.02 11.87
CA LEU A 421 6.62 24.54 13.17
C LEU A 421 7.28 23.47 14.05
N LEU A 422 6.73 22.26 14.08
CA LEU A 422 7.21 21.19 14.97
C LEU A 422 8.69 20.83 14.71
N PRO A 423 9.16 20.63 13.46
CA PRO A 423 10.57 20.32 13.22
C PRO A 423 11.51 21.45 13.61
N LEU A 424 11.09 22.72 13.48
CA LEU A 424 11.90 23.85 13.92
C LEU A 424 12.05 23.87 15.45
N MET A 425 10.98 23.59 16.19
CA MET A 425 11.03 23.52 17.66
C MET A 425 11.90 22.36 18.14
N VAL A 426 11.79 21.19 17.50
CA VAL A 426 12.63 20.02 17.81
C VAL A 426 14.08 20.26 17.42
N ALA A 427 14.34 20.91 16.28
CA ALA A 427 15.69 21.25 15.82
C ALA A 427 16.36 22.27 16.73
N TRP A 428 15.62 23.26 17.23
CA TRP A 428 16.10 24.21 18.24
C TRP A 428 16.57 23.48 19.48
N ARG A 429 15.70 22.61 20.03
CA ARG A 429 16.02 21.79 21.20
C ARG A 429 17.23 20.86 20.98
N ALA A 430 17.45 20.41 19.75
CA ALA A 430 18.52 19.47 19.41
C ALA A 430 19.88 20.14 19.15
N THR A 431 19.89 21.43 18.80
CA THR A 431 21.10 22.08 18.28
C THR A 431 21.51 23.33 19.05
N ASP A 432 20.59 23.99 19.76
CA ASP A 432 20.78 25.28 20.44
C ASP A 432 21.47 26.35 19.56
N SER A 433 21.37 26.21 18.23
CA SER A 433 22.03 27.03 17.22
C SER A 433 21.04 27.43 16.14
N LEU A 434 20.93 28.72 15.87
CA LEU A 434 19.96 29.26 14.91
C LEU A 434 20.18 28.71 13.50
N THR A 435 21.43 28.65 13.03
CA THR A 435 21.75 28.20 11.67
C THR A 435 21.46 26.71 11.49
N ALA A 436 21.85 25.88 12.45
CA ALA A 436 21.58 24.45 12.43
C ALA A 436 20.08 24.15 12.57
N THR A 437 19.38 24.89 13.43
CA THR A 437 17.92 24.80 13.61
C THR A 437 17.19 25.08 12.30
N LEU A 438 17.54 26.18 11.64
CA LEU A 438 16.93 26.55 10.37
C LEU A 438 17.27 25.52 9.29
N LEU A 439 18.52 25.08 9.20
CA LEU A 439 18.94 24.12 8.17
C LEU A 439 18.20 22.79 8.30
N TRP A 440 18.19 22.18 9.48
CA TRP A 440 17.57 20.87 9.66
C TRP A 440 16.05 20.92 9.78
N GLY A 441 15.52 21.90 10.52
CA GLY A 441 14.08 22.07 10.67
C GLY A 441 13.41 22.42 9.33
N LEU A 442 14.05 23.29 8.52
CA LEU A 442 13.54 23.61 7.19
C LEU A 442 13.71 22.44 6.22
N LEU A 443 14.76 21.61 6.33
CA LEU A 443 14.88 20.40 5.52
C LEU A 443 13.70 19.45 5.73
N VAL A 444 13.34 19.18 6.99
CA VAL A 444 12.17 18.34 7.33
C VAL A 444 10.87 19.01 6.87
N ALA A 445 10.69 20.31 7.12
CA ALA A 445 9.50 21.02 6.69
C ALA A 445 9.36 21.08 5.15
N LEU A 446 10.48 21.23 4.44
CA LEU A 446 10.52 21.29 2.98
C LEU A 446 10.11 19.95 2.38
N THR A 447 10.70 18.87 2.86
CA THR A 447 10.49 17.51 2.35
C THR A 447 9.14 16.94 2.76
N SER A 448 8.68 17.20 3.99
CA SER A 448 7.45 16.59 4.53
C SER A 448 6.21 17.47 4.45
N SER A 449 6.32 18.74 4.01
CA SER A 449 5.16 19.64 3.89
C SER A 449 5.19 20.50 2.61
N LEU A 450 6.21 21.34 2.43
CA LEU A 450 6.21 22.35 1.36
C LEU A 450 6.27 21.74 -0.05
N LEU A 451 7.17 20.78 -0.30
CA LEU A 451 7.28 20.10 -1.59
C LEU A 451 5.99 19.35 -1.97
N PRO A 452 5.46 18.44 -1.12
CA PRO A 452 4.21 17.76 -1.44
C PRO A 452 3.04 18.74 -1.60
N MET A 453 2.94 19.79 -0.78
CA MET A 453 1.89 20.80 -0.94
C MET A 453 2.04 21.58 -2.25
N GLY A 454 3.25 21.92 -2.67
CA GLY A 454 3.52 22.56 -3.95
C GLY A 454 3.07 21.72 -5.13
N VAL A 455 3.36 20.41 -5.11
CA VAL A 455 2.86 19.45 -6.11
C VAL A 455 1.34 19.37 -6.09
N ILE A 456 0.74 19.40 -4.89
CA ILE A 456 -0.72 19.36 -4.71
C ILE A 456 -1.39 20.61 -5.31
N VAL A 457 -0.89 21.79 -4.98
CA VAL A 457 -1.43 23.06 -5.47
C VAL A 457 -1.22 23.19 -6.97
N TRP A 458 -0.06 22.78 -7.50
CA TRP A 458 0.21 22.77 -8.94
C TRP A 458 -0.74 21.83 -9.69
N GLY A 459 -0.98 20.63 -9.17
CA GLY A 459 -1.94 19.67 -9.73
C GLY A 459 -3.38 20.20 -9.74
N ALA A 460 -3.77 20.95 -8.71
CA ALA A 460 -5.06 21.63 -8.65
C ALA A 460 -5.15 22.79 -9.66
N ARG A 461 -4.15 23.68 -9.72
CA ARG A 461 -4.14 24.87 -10.59
C ARG A 461 -4.06 24.55 -12.08
N THR A 462 -3.49 23.40 -12.45
CA THR A 462 -3.38 22.97 -13.86
C THR A 462 -4.66 22.31 -14.39
N GLY A 463 -5.75 22.30 -13.61
CA GLY A 463 -7.03 21.68 -13.98
C GLY A 463 -6.96 20.16 -14.08
N ARG A 464 -5.80 19.54 -13.77
CA ARG A 464 -5.62 18.08 -13.78
C ARG A 464 -6.53 17.39 -12.76
N TRP A 465 -6.93 18.10 -11.71
CA TRP A 465 -7.76 17.60 -10.60
C TRP A 465 -9.12 18.28 -10.48
N ASP A 466 -9.48 19.15 -11.43
CA ASP A 466 -10.76 19.85 -11.42
C ASP A 466 -11.88 19.01 -12.03
N GLY A 467 -12.89 18.77 -11.21
CA GLY A 467 -14.15 18.23 -11.69
C GLY A 467 -15.02 17.70 -10.58
N HIS A 468 -15.29 18.49 -9.52
CA HIS A 468 -16.34 18.21 -8.53
C HIS A 468 -16.31 16.80 -7.86
N HIS A 469 -15.26 16.00 -8.12
CA HIS A 469 -15.07 14.61 -7.72
C HIS A 469 -13.83 14.45 -6.82
N VAL A 470 -13.35 15.51 -6.18
CA VAL A 470 -12.31 15.44 -5.11
C VAL A 470 -12.86 14.78 -3.82
N ARG A 471 -14.00 14.09 -3.92
CA ARG A 471 -14.49 13.10 -2.95
C ARG A 471 -14.18 11.65 -3.34
N ASP A 472 -13.61 11.39 -4.52
CA ASP A 472 -13.20 10.05 -4.93
C ASP A 472 -11.87 9.63 -4.27
N ARG A 473 -11.86 8.42 -3.70
CA ARG A 473 -10.72 7.87 -2.95
C ARG A 473 -9.44 7.77 -3.80
N ALA A 474 -9.59 7.65 -5.12
CA ALA A 474 -8.49 7.56 -6.08
C ALA A 474 -7.73 8.88 -6.29
N GLY A 475 -8.41 10.03 -6.17
CA GLY A 475 -7.77 11.35 -6.30
C GLY A 475 -6.84 11.69 -5.14
N ARG A 476 -6.89 10.92 -4.04
CA ARG A 476 -6.05 11.11 -2.84
C ARG A 476 -4.76 10.31 -2.87
N LEU A 477 -4.64 9.30 -3.74
CA LEU A 477 -3.49 8.41 -3.77
C LEU A 477 -2.23 9.12 -4.27
N ILE A 478 -2.33 9.94 -5.31
CA ILE A 478 -1.19 10.66 -5.87
C ILE A 478 -0.61 11.66 -4.84
N PRO A 479 -1.41 12.54 -4.21
CA PRO A 479 -0.94 13.36 -3.10
C PRO A 479 -0.25 12.56 -2.00
N PHE A 480 -0.79 11.38 -1.66
CA PHE A 480 -0.25 10.53 -0.62
C PHE A 480 1.11 9.92 -0.98
N LEU A 481 1.27 9.44 -2.22
CA LEU A 481 2.52 8.86 -2.70
C LEU A 481 3.61 9.92 -2.83
N VAL A 482 3.25 11.12 -3.29
CA VAL A 482 4.19 12.26 -3.34
C VAL A 482 4.64 12.62 -1.92
N LEU A 483 3.71 12.74 -0.99
CA LEU A 483 4.01 13.01 0.42
C LEU A 483 4.91 11.93 1.04
N LEU A 484 4.58 10.65 0.84
CA LEU A 484 5.38 9.55 1.36
C LEU A 484 6.78 9.49 0.73
N GLY A 485 6.88 9.68 -0.59
CA GLY A 485 8.16 9.66 -1.29
C GLY A 485 9.07 10.83 -0.93
N SER A 486 8.51 12.03 -0.80
CA SER A 486 9.25 13.24 -0.42
C SER A 486 9.69 13.20 1.06
N SER A 487 8.83 12.77 1.98
CA SER A 487 9.23 12.52 3.38
C SER A 487 10.29 11.42 3.49
N GLY A 488 10.17 10.33 2.71
CA GLY A 488 11.19 9.27 2.68
C GLY A 488 12.56 9.75 2.18
N LEU A 489 12.57 10.66 1.19
CA LEU A 489 13.78 11.34 0.74
C LEU A 489 14.36 12.25 1.84
N GLY A 490 13.51 12.99 2.54
CA GLY A 490 13.88 13.80 3.71
C GLY A 490 14.61 12.98 4.76
N LEU A 491 14.04 11.85 5.16
CA LEU A 491 14.64 10.92 6.12
C LEU A 491 16.00 10.41 5.63
N GLY A 492 16.10 10.02 4.36
CA GLY A 492 17.37 9.59 3.76
C GLY A 492 18.44 10.69 3.84
N LEU A 493 18.08 11.94 3.54
CA LEU A 493 18.99 13.08 3.64
C LEU A 493 19.41 13.36 5.09
N LEU A 494 18.49 13.28 6.06
CA LEU A 494 18.81 13.44 7.48
C LEU A 494 19.83 12.40 7.96
N ILE A 495 19.70 11.15 7.51
CA ILE A 495 20.64 10.06 7.84
C ILE A 495 22.00 10.30 7.19
N VAL A 496 22.03 10.57 5.88
CA VAL A 496 23.29 10.75 5.12
C VAL A 496 24.06 11.96 5.61
N LEU A 497 23.37 13.07 5.88
CA LEU A 497 23.98 14.31 6.34
C LEU A 497 24.24 14.31 7.87
N ARG A 498 23.97 13.19 8.55
CA ARG A 498 24.22 12.99 10.00
C ARG A 498 23.56 14.04 10.88
N SER A 499 22.28 14.33 10.63
CA SER A 499 21.49 15.24 11.46
C SER A 499 21.36 14.73 12.90
N PRO A 500 21.06 15.61 13.88
CA PRO A 500 20.77 15.19 15.26
C PRO A 500 19.70 14.11 15.33
N TRP A 501 19.89 13.11 16.19
CA TRP A 501 19.00 11.96 16.32
C TRP A 501 17.53 12.34 16.57
N LEU A 502 17.29 13.41 17.33
CA LEU A 502 15.95 13.95 17.60
C LEU A 502 15.14 14.23 16.32
N LEU A 503 15.80 14.66 15.23
CA LEU A 503 15.14 14.95 13.96
C LEU A 503 14.96 13.71 13.09
N ILE A 504 15.89 12.75 13.16
CA ILE A 504 15.72 11.44 12.53
C ILE A 504 14.53 10.71 13.15
N ALA A 505 14.45 10.68 14.49
CA ALA A 505 13.33 10.08 15.22
C ALA A 505 11.99 10.77 14.91
N LEU A 506 12.00 12.10 14.78
CA LEU A 506 10.83 12.89 14.39
C LEU A 506 10.34 12.49 13.00
N ASP A 507 11.23 12.45 12.01
CA ASP A 507 10.86 12.19 10.62
C ASP A 507 10.48 10.72 10.40
N ILE A 508 11.12 9.76 11.10
CA ILE A 508 10.65 8.36 11.19
C ILE A 508 9.20 8.32 11.69
N THR A 509 8.89 9.06 12.74
CA THR A 509 7.54 9.11 13.33
C THR A 509 6.53 9.70 12.34
N MET A 510 6.91 10.74 11.61
CA MET A 510 6.08 11.35 10.57
C MET A 510 5.81 10.37 9.42
N VAL A 511 6.84 9.69 8.91
CA VAL A 511 6.71 8.66 7.86
C VAL A 511 5.83 7.50 8.33
N LEU A 512 6.00 7.02 9.57
CA LEU A 512 5.16 5.96 10.14
C LEU A 512 3.70 6.42 10.28
N THR A 513 3.47 7.65 10.73
CA THR A 513 2.12 8.24 10.84
C THR A 513 1.45 8.30 9.47
N LEU A 514 2.19 8.72 8.44
CA LEU A 514 1.72 8.71 7.05
C LEU A 514 1.42 7.27 6.59
N LEU A 515 2.31 6.31 6.79
CA LEU A 515 2.07 4.93 6.39
C LEU A 515 0.81 4.34 7.04
N VAL A 516 0.65 4.52 8.36
CA VAL A 516 -0.51 4.02 9.12
C VAL A 516 -1.79 4.71 8.66
N THR A 517 -1.82 6.03 8.63
CA THR A 517 -3.02 6.78 8.25
C THR A 517 -3.38 6.59 6.77
N GLY A 518 -2.39 6.44 5.89
CA GLY A 518 -2.57 6.09 4.48
C GLY A 518 -3.19 4.73 4.30
N MET A 519 -2.64 3.71 4.97
CA MET A 519 -3.17 2.34 4.94
C MET A 519 -4.63 2.27 5.40
N ILE A 520 -4.96 3.01 6.47
CA ILE A 520 -6.33 3.11 6.96
C ILE A 520 -7.20 3.85 5.95
N THR A 521 -6.76 5.02 5.45
CA THR A 521 -7.51 5.88 4.51
C THR A 521 -7.91 5.15 3.23
N ILE A 522 -7.10 4.19 2.76
CA ILE A 522 -7.43 3.35 1.60
C ILE A 522 -8.74 2.58 1.82
N ARG A 523 -9.00 2.12 3.05
CA ARG A 523 -10.18 1.30 3.39
C ARG A 523 -11.31 2.14 4.00
N TRP A 524 -10.96 3.02 4.91
CA TRP A 524 -11.86 3.81 5.72
C TRP A 524 -11.23 5.18 6.01
N LYS A 525 -11.94 6.25 5.66
CA LYS A 525 -11.39 7.63 5.67
C LYS A 525 -11.02 8.05 7.09
N ILE A 526 -9.75 8.00 7.48
CA ILE A 526 -9.27 8.50 8.79
C ILE A 526 -8.90 9.98 8.70
N SER A 527 -9.00 10.71 9.81
CA SER A 527 -8.61 12.13 9.87
C SER A 527 -7.10 12.27 10.06
N MET A 528 -6.37 12.64 9.00
CA MET A 528 -4.94 12.97 9.11
C MET A 528 -4.70 14.22 9.98
N HIS A 529 -5.65 15.15 10.02
CA HIS A 529 -5.54 16.37 10.84
C HIS A 529 -5.41 16.04 12.32
N THR A 530 -6.23 15.11 12.82
CA THR A 530 -6.17 14.72 14.23
C THR A 530 -5.03 13.75 14.51
N ALA A 531 -4.59 12.95 13.53
CA ALA A 531 -3.40 12.13 13.68
C ALA A 531 -2.12 12.96 13.82
N VAL A 532 -1.89 13.94 12.93
CA VAL A 532 -0.72 14.82 12.99
C VAL A 532 -0.75 15.68 14.26
N ALA A 533 -1.91 16.26 14.59
CA ALA A 533 -2.05 17.07 15.80
C ALA A 533 -1.80 16.25 17.08
N ALA A 534 -2.36 15.05 17.19
CA ALA A 534 -2.16 14.20 18.37
C ALA A 534 -0.71 13.75 18.53
N GLY A 535 -0.05 13.37 17.43
CA GLY A 535 1.38 13.08 17.43
C GLY A 535 2.22 14.28 17.88
N ALA A 536 1.90 15.47 17.36
CA ALA A 536 2.60 16.71 17.72
C ALA A 536 2.48 17.03 19.22
N VAL A 537 1.30 16.88 19.84
CA VAL A 537 1.12 17.08 21.29
C VAL A 537 2.06 16.18 22.08
N VAL A 538 2.13 14.90 21.74
CA VAL A 538 3.00 13.93 22.44
C VAL A 538 4.47 14.26 22.23
N ILE A 539 4.88 14.54 20.99
CA ILE A 539 6.26 14.90 20.64
C ILE A 539 6.69 16.16 21.42
N LEU A 540 5.86 17.20 21.45
CA LEU A 540 6.16 18.43 22.21
C LEU A 540 6.29 18.13 23.72
N ALA A 541 5.39 17.32 24.28
CA ALA A 541 5.43 16.94 25.69
C ALA A 541 6.70 16.16 26.06
N VAL A 542 7.18 15.30 25.16
CA VAL A 542 8.38 14.48 25.35
C VAL A 542 9.66 15.32 25.17
N THR A 543 9.73 16.12 24.10
CA THR A 543 10.96 16.84 23.72
C THR A 543 11.17 18.13 24.52
N LEU A 544 10.10 18.87 24.79
CA LEU A 544 10.16 20.19 25.42
C LEU A 544 9.62 20.20 26.87
N GLY A 545 9.05 19.08 27.32
CA GLY A 545 8.61 18.88 28.70
C GLY A 545 7.09 18.80 28.88
N PRO A 546 6.63 18.26 30.04
CA PRO A 546 5.25 17.86 30.26
C PRO A 546 4.23 19.02 30.23
N GLY A 547 4.66 20.28 30.38
CA GLY A 547 3.78 21.45 30.25
C GLY A 547 3.07 21.54 28.90
N TRP A 548 3.63 20.93 27.84
CA TRP A 548 3.01 20.92 26.51
C TRP A 548 1.77 20.04 26.38
N TRP A 549 1.43 19.22 27.39
CA TRP A 549 0.10 18.60 27.49
C TRP A 549 -1.03 19.63 27.50
N ALA A 550 -0.75 20.88 27.89
CA ALA A 550 -1.68 22.01 27.79
C ALA A 550 -2.14 22.32 26.36
N SER A 551 -1.52 21.75 25.33
CA SER A 551 -1.95 21.85 23.93
C SER A 551 -3.04 20.83 23.53
N ALA A 552 -3.40 19.89 24.41
CA ALA A 552 -4.48 18.92 24.16
C ALA A 552 -5.87 19.54 23.83
N PRO A 553 -6.28 20.69 24.42
CA PRO A 553 -7.51 21.37 24.00
C PRO A 553 -7.48 21.81 22.53
N LEU A 554 -6.31 22.13 21.97
CA LEU A 554 -6.15 22.49 20.56
C LEU A 554 -6.44 21.28 19.66
N LEU A 555 -5.95 20.10 20.04
CA LEU A 555 -6.27 18.83 19.37
C LEU A 555 -7.79 18.56 19.39
N ALA A 556 -8.45 18.78 20.54
CA ALA A 556 -9.89 18.65 20.65
C ALA A 556 -10.64 19.64 19.73
N ALA A 557 -10.17 20.89 19.65
CA ALA A 557 -10.71 21.91 18.75
C ALA A 557 -10.54 21.54 17.27
N ILE A 558 -9.38 21.00 16.87
CA ILE A 558 -9.15 20.48 15.52
C ILE A 558 -10.11 19.32 15.22
N GLY A 559 -10.27 18.39 16.16
CA GLY A 559 -11.21 17.27 16.04
C GLY A 559 -12.66 17.74 15.85
N TRP A 560 -13.11 18.68 16.69
CA TRP A 560 -14.44 19.27 16.60
C TRP A 560 -14.66 19.98 15.26
N SER A 561 -13.70 20.79 14.80
CA SER A 561 -13.78 21.48 13.50
C SER A 561 -14.00 20.50 12.34
N ARG A 562 -13.33 19.34 12.32
CA ARG A 562 -13.49 18.33 11.25
C ARG A 562 -14.85 17.66 11.23
N VAL A 563 -15.50 17.54 12.38
CA VAL A 563 -16.88 17.04 12.48
C VAL A 563 -17.87 18.14 12.12
N ALA A 564 -17.66 19.37 12.60
CA ALA A 564 -18.54 20.51 12.36
C ALA A 564 -18.64 20.90 10.87
N VAL A 565 -17.55 20.77 10.11
CA VAL A 565 -17.51 21.03 8.65
C VAL A 565 -18.08 19.85 7.83
N ASN A 566 -18.54 18.77 8.48
CA ASN A 566 -19.02 17.53 7.84
C ASN A 566 -17.99 16.84 6.92
N ASP A 567 -16.70 17.08 7.18
CA ASP A 567 -15.62 16.41 6.45
C ASP A 567 -15.32 15.03 7.01
N HIS A 568 -15.46 14.83 8.31
CA HIS A 568 -15.20 13.55 8.98
C HIS A 568 -16.27 13.22 10.02
N THR A 569 -16.51 11.92 10.23
CA THR A 569 -17.34 11.46 11.36
C THR A 569 -16.53 11.45 12.64
N THR A 570 -17.17 11.50 13.81
CA THR A 570 -16.53 11.39 15.13
C THR A 570 -15.60 10.17 15.22
N ALA A 571 -16.03 8.99 14.76
CA ALA A 571 -15.21 7.79 14.74
C ALA A 571 -13.89 7.96 13.96
N GLN A 572 -13.92 8.64 12.81
CA GLN A 572 -12.75 8.89 11.97
C GLN A 572 -11.76 9.86 12.61
N VAL A 573 -12.29 10.83 13.38
CA VAL A 573 -11.51 11.78 14.18
C VAL A 573 -10.84 11.05 15.33
N THR A 574 -11.58 10.24 16.09
CA THR A 574 -11.08 9.45 17.22
C THR A 574 -10.00 8.46 16.78
N ALA A 575 -10.22 7.75 15.68
CA ALA A 575 -9.21 6.83 15.13
C ALA A 575 -7.94 7.58 14.71
N GLY A 576 -8.08 8.77 14.10
CA GLY A 576 -6.96 9.65 13.77
C GLY A 576 -6.17 10.02 15.02
N THR A 577 -6.86 10.48 16.06
CA THR A 577 -6.25 10.81 17.35
C THR A 577 -5.50 9.63 17.95
N ILE A 578 -6.10 8.44 18.00
CA ILE A 578 -5.43 7.23 18.53
C ILE A 578 -4.18 6.89 17.72
N ALA A 579 -4.26 6.92 16.39
CA ALA A 579 -3.11 6.64 15.53
C ALA A 579 -1.97 7.65 15.78
N GLY A 580 -2.31 8.93 15.93
CA GLY A 580 -1.35 9.99 16.25
C GLY A 580 -0.71 9.83 17.64
N LEU A 581 -1.50 9.51 18.66
CA LEU A 581 -0.99 9.25 20.02
C LEU A 581 -0.04 8.05 20.05
N LEU A 582 -0.37 6.97 19.34
CA LEU A 582 0.49 5.79 19.25
C LEU A 582 1.79 6.09 18.50
N ALA A 583 1.72 6.84 17.40
CA ALA A 583 2.91 7.24 16.66
C ALA A 583 3.80 8.18 17.49
N GLY A 584 3.22 9.18 18.15
CA GLY A 584 3.93 10.06 19.08
C GLY A 584 4.50 9.31 20.29
N GLY A 585 3.80 8.31 20.81
CA GLY A 585 4.34 7.39 21.81
C GLY A 585 5.54 6.60 21.28
N GLY A 586 5.49 6.21 20.00
CA GLY A 586 6.65 5.66 19.28
C GLY A 586 7.85 6.60 19.25
N TYR A 587 7.64 7.90 19.04
CA TYR A 587 8.71 8.90 19.14
C TYR A 587 9.34 8.92 20.54
N ALA A 588 8.53 8.86 21.60
CA ALA A 588 9.00 8.78 22.98
C ALA A 588 9.81 7.51 23.29
N LEU A 589 9.70 6.48 22.44
CA LEU A 589 10.51 5.27 22.54
C LEU A 589 11.81 5.38 21.74
N LEU A 590 11.87 6.28 20.74
CA LEU A 590 13.06 6.50 19.91
C LEU A 590 14.05 7.47 20.55
N VAL A 591 13.57 8.40 21.37
CA VAL A 591 14.34 9.46 22.05
C VAL A 591 14.42 9.15 23.54
#